data_AF-R2PRX0-F1
#
_entry.id   AF-R2PRX0-F1
#
_cell.length_a   1.000
_cell.length_b   1.000
_cell.length_c   1.000
_cell.angle_alpha   90.00
_cell.angle_beta   90.00
_cell.angle_gamma   90.00
#
_symmetry.space_group_name_H-M   'P 1'
#
loop_
_entity.id
_entity.type
_entity.pdbx_description
1 polymer ?
#
loop_
_entity_poly.entity_id
_entity_poly.type
_entity_poly.pdbx_seq_one_letter_code
_entity_poly.pdbx_strand_id
1 'polypeptide(L)'
;MTLNLILFITLVFVNATMAFTLGIAAKPHKQVIIENTLPKDKLTDPAVHTLAKEYRLRLWQLAGLVSLFSISLLFPQRESFLMTLFWLSLLLTLGLSYALELRYIRKMHALKVARGWQLPVAPIMVDTKLVQNKNRKLVSFIWLLPSLVLTLGYLWWLARHDPDSFAPLSLAAISLWLFS
;
A
#
# COMPACT_ATOMS: atom_id res chain seq x y z
N MET A 1 -2.95 28.06 13.14
CA MET A 1 -2.97 28.07 11.66
C MET A 1 -1.83 27.28 11.03
N THR A 2 -0.61 27.32 11.58
CA THR A 2 0.54 26.54 11.07
C THR A 2 0.26 25.02 11.02
N LEU A 3 -0.27 24.44 12.09
CA LEU A 3 -0.59 23.01 12.17
C LEU A 3 -1.65 22.58 11.13
N ASN A 4 -2.78 23.28 11.03
CA ASN A 4 -3.86 22.98 10.08
C ASN A 4 -3.35 22.96 8.64
N LEU A 5 -2.50 23.94 8.30
CA LEU A 5 -1.93 24.06 6.97
C LEU A 5 -0.95 22.91 6.68
N ILE A 6 -0.11 22.52 7.64
CA ILE A 6 0.78 21.36 7.51
C ILE A 6 -0.04 20.10 7.25
N LEU A 7 -1.06 19.81 8.08
CA LEU A 7 -1.89 18.61 7.94
C LEU A 7 -2.66 18.58 6.62
N PHE A 8 -3.17 19.73 6.18
CA PHE A 8 -3.82 19.87 4.88
C PHE A 8 -2.87 19.55 3.73
N ILE A 9 -1.67 20.14 3.71
CA ILE A 9 -0.66 19.87 2.67
C ILE A 9 -0.25 18.40 2.69
N THR A 10 -0.06 17.82 3.87
CA THR A 10 0.25 16.39 4.01
C THR A 10 -0.85 15.52 3.40
N LEU A 11 -2.13 15.81 3.67
CA LEU A 11 -3.24 15.05 3.08
C LEU A 11 -3.29 15.18 1.55
N VAL A 12 -3.14 16.38 1.01
CA VAL A 12 -3.09 16.60 -0.45
C VAL A 12 -1.95 15.80 -1.07
N PHE A 13 -0.78 15.81 -0.44
CA PHE A 13 0.37 15.04 -0.89
C PHE A 13 0.13 13.53 -0.82
N VAL A 14 -0.46 13.03 0.26
CA VAL A 14 -0.85 11.61 0.41
C VAL A 14 -1.87 11.21 -0.67
N ASN A 15 -2.88 12.03 -0.94
CA ASN A 15 -3.87 11.76 -1.99
C ASN A 15 -3.22 11.67 -3.38
N ALA A 16 -2.30 12.59 -3.70
CA ALA A 16 -1.58 12.59 -4.97
C ALA A 16 -0.65 11.39 -5.11
N THR A 17 0.11 11.05 -4.06
CA THR A 17 0.99 9.86 -4.07
C THR A 17 0.20 8.56 -4.16
N MET A 18 -0.96 8.47 -3.52
CA MET A 18 -1.86 7.32 -3.63
C MET A 18 -2.39 7.14 -5.06
N ALA A 19 -2.88 8.22 -5.69
CA ALA A 19 -3.32 8.16 -7.08
C ALA A 19 -2.18 7.81 -8.05
N PHE A 20 -0.97 8.30 -7.79
CA PHE A 20 0.20 7.99 -8.59
C PHE A 20 0.61 6.52 -8.47
N THR A 21 0.76 6.01 -7.24
CA THR A 21 1.21 4.64 -6.97
C THR A 21 0.24 3.60 -7.52
N LEU A 22 -1.06 3.73 -7.23
CA LEU A 22 -2.08 2.85 -7.81
C LEU A 22 -2.19 3.01 -9.34
N GLY A 23 -1.96 4.22 -9.84
CA GLY A 23 -1.91 4.48 -11.28
C GLY A 23 -0.82 3.70 -12.03
N ILE A 24 0.19 3.18 -11.33
CA ILE A 24 1.23 2.31 -11.93
C ILE A 24 0.62 0.98 -12.37
N ALA A 25 -0.36 0.42 -11.64
CA ALA A 25 -1.02 -0.82 -12.01
C ALA A 25 -1.74 -0.74 -13.37
N ALA A 26 -2.07 0.47 -13.82
CA ALA A 26 -2.65 0.73 -15.13
C ALA A 26 -1.64 0.66 -16.30
N LYS A 27 -0.34 0.61 -16.00
CA LYS A 27 0.71 0.47 -17.02
C LYS A 27 0.99 -1.01 -17.25
N PRO A 28 0.99 -1.50 -18.50
CA PRO A 28 1.33 -2.88 -18.79
C PRO A 28 2.74 -3.22 -18.28
N HIS A 29 2.87 -4.23 -17.44
CA HIS A 29 4.16 -4.78 -17.02
C HIS A 29 4.11 -6.30 -17.02
N LYS A 30 5.03 -6.97 -17.75
CA LYS A 30 5.13 -8.43 -17.82
C LYS A 30 3.77 -9.14 -18.02
N GLN A 31 2.99 -8.69 -19.00
CA GLN A 31 1.65 -9.22 -19.33
C GLN A 31 0.54 -8.95 -18.30
N VAL A 32 0.81 -8.17 -17.26
CA VAL A 32 -0.18 -7.80 -16.24
C VAL A 32 -0.59 -6.35 -16.40
N ILE A 33 -1.89 -6.09 -16.33
CA ILE A 33 -2.48 -4.75 -16.29
C ILE A 33 -3.72 -4.77 -15.38
N ILE A 34 -3.83 -3.80 -14.47
CA ILE A 34 -4.88 -3.76 -13.43
C ILE A 34 -5.02 -5.13 -12.75
N GLU A 35 -3.89 -5.66 -12.28
CA GLU A 35 -3.74 -6.97 -11.61
C GLU A 35 -4.25 -8.19 -12.38
N ASN A 36 -4.59 -8.05 -13.67
CA ASN A 36 -5.05 -9.13 -14.51
C ASN A 36 -3.97 -9.51 -15.53
N THR A 37 -3.66 -10.80 -15.63
CA THR A 37 -2.78 -11.33 -16.67
C THR A 37 -3.54 -11.47 -17.99
N LEU A 38 -3.04 -10.85 -19.04
CA LEU A 38 -3.57 -10.91 -20.41
C LEU A 38 -2.54 -11.57 -21.36
N PRO A 39 -2.98 -12.20 -22.46
CA PRO A 39 -2.07 -12.65 -23.52
C PRO A 39 -1.26 -11.47 -24.09
N LYS A 40 -0.01 -11.74 -24.50
CA LYS A 40 0.93 -10.72 -25.03
C LYS A 40 0.29 -9.88 -26.15
N ASP A 41 -0.44 -10.53 -27.03
CA ASP A 41 -1.03 -9.93 -28.23
C ASP A 41 -2.29 -9.10 -27.95
N LYS A 42 -2.80 -9.12 -26.72
CA LYS A 42 -4.06 -8.46 -26.32
C LYS A 42 -3.86 -7.29 -25.36
N LEU A 43 -2.62 -7.03 -24.92
CA LEU A 43 -2.30 -5.87 -24.07
C LEU A 43 -2.40 -4.54 -24.82
N THR A 44 -2.24 -4.55 -26.14
CA THR A 44 -2.36 -3.39 -27.01
C THR A 44 -3.78 -3.15 -27.52
N ASP A 45 -4.75 -3.96 -27.06
CA ASP A 45 -6.14 -3.82 -27.51
C ASP A 45 -6.70 -2.46 -27.07
N PRO A 46 -7.39 -1.73 -27.97
CA PRO A 46 -7.97 -0.43 -27.64
C PRO A 46 -8.87 -0.45 -26.40
N ALA A 47 -9.61 -1.54 -26.15
CA ALA A 47 -10.49 -1.67 -25.00
C ALA A 47 -9.72 -1.75 -23.66
N VAL A 48 -8.54 -2.34 -23.67
CA VAL A 48 -7.66 -2.42 -22.49
C VAL A 48 -7.08 -1.03 -22.19
N HIS A 49 -6.64 -0.32 -23.24
CA HIS A 49 -6.10 1.03 -23.11
C HIS A 49 -7.14 2.05 -22.66
N THR A 50 -8.37 1.99 -23.17
CA THR A 50 -9.44 2.89 -22.73
C THR A 50 -9.78 2.66 -21.25
N LEU A 51 -9.89 1.40 -20.84
CA LEU A 51 -10.16 1.05 -19.43
C LEU A 51 -9.02 1.49 -18.50
N ALA A 52 -7.76 1.34 -18.91
CA ALA A 52 -6.61 1.81 -18.15
C ALA A 52 -6.53 3.34 -18.05
N LYS A 53 -6.87 4.07 -19.13
CA LYS A 53 -6.97 5.54 -19.10
C LYS A 53 -8.10 6.00 -18.19
N GLU A 54 -9.26 5.36 -18.28
CA GLU A 54 -10.41 5.67 -17.42
C GLU A 54 -10.07 5.46 -15.95
N TYR A 55 -9.45 4.33 -15.61
CA TYR A 55 -9.00 4.03 -14.24
C TYR A 55 -8.08 5.11 -13.69
N ARG A 56 -7.03 5.49 -14.45
CA ARG A 56 -6.10 6.56 -14.05
C ARG A 56 -6.83 7.88 -13.85
N LEU A 57 -7.73 8.25 -14.75
CA LEU A 57 -8.51 9.48 -14.63
C LEU A 57 -9.38 9.45 -13.37
N ARG A 58 -10.05 8.34 -13.08
CA ARG A 58 -10.89 8.19 -11.88
C ARG A 58 -10.06 8.28 -10.60
N LEU A 59 -8.84 7.74 -10.56
CA LEU A 59 -7.94 7.88 -9.41
C LEU A 59 -7.60 9.35 -9.15
N TRP A 60 -7.26 10.12 -10.19
CA TRP A 60 -6.97 11.56 -10.05
C TRP A 60 -8.21 12.38 -9.67
N GLN A 61 -9.39 12.04 -10.23
CA GLN A 61 -10.66 12.65 -9.82
C GLN A 61 -10.94 12.38 -8.34
N LEU A 62 -10.73 11.15 -7.89
CA LEU A 62 -10.91 10.76 -6.49
C LEU A 62 -9.95 11.51 -5.58
N ALA A 63 -8.66 11.55 -5.92
CA ALA A 63 -7.65 12.31 -5.18
C ALA A 63 -8.02 13.80 -5.09
N GLY A 64 -8.52 14.39 -6.18
CA GLY A 64 -9.03 15.76 -6.19
C GLY A 64 -10.23 15.97 -5.28
N LEU A 65 -11.23 15.08 -5.33
CA LEU A 65 -12.43 15.15 -4.48
C LEU A 65 -12.09 15.01 -2.99
N VAL A 66 -11.23 14.05 -2.62
CA VAL A 66 -10.82 13.85 -1.22
C VAL A 66 -9.93 14.99 -0.74
N SER A 67 -9.10 15.57 -1.62
CA SER A 67 -8.34 16.79 -1.30
C SER A 67 -9.24 18.01 -1.10
N LEU A 68 -10.33 18.13 -1.89
CA LEU A 68 -11.33 19.17 -1.70
C LEU A 68 -12.05 19.00 -0.35
N PHE A 69 -12.40 17.77 0.04
CA PHE A 69 -12.94 17.48 1.37
C PHE A 69 -11.96 17.88 2.48
N SER A 70 -10.66 17.73 2.24
CA SER A 70 -9.60 18.11 3.20
C SER A 70 -9.50 19.62 3.42
N ILE A 71 -10.11 20.47 2.59
CA ILE A 71 -10.19 21.93 2.83
C ILE A 71 -10.90 22.23 4.16
N SER A 72 -11.80 21.34 4.60
CA SER A 72 -12.46 21.47 5.90
C SER A 72 -11.47 21.62 7.07
N LEU A 73 -10.25 21.05 6.99
CA LEU A 73 -9.21 21.19 8.02
C LEU A 73 -8.69 22.63 8.19
N LEU A 74 -8.85 23.49 7.18
CA LEU A 74 -8.33 24.86 7.21
C LEU A 74 -9.19 25.78 8.09
N PHE A 75 -10.44 25.41 8.40
CA PHE A 75 -11.27 26.18 9.31
C PHE A 75 -10.72 26.10 10.75
N PRO A 76 -10.86 27.15 11.57
CA PRO A 76 -10.47 27.11 12.97
C PRO A 76 -11.39 26.15 13.75
N GLN A 77 -10.80 25.10 14.33
CA GLN A 77 -11.52 24.04 15.08
C GLN A 77 -10.73 23.65 16.33
N ARG A 78 -11.38 22.92 17.25
CA ARG A 78 -10.70 22.31 18.40
C ARG A 78 -9.72 21.24 17.91
N GLU A 79 -8.54 21.15 18.55
CA GLU A 79 -7.47 20.23 18.14
C GLU A 79 -7.91 18.76 18.06
N SER A 80 -8.71 18.29 19.02
CA SER A 80 -9.23 16.92 19.01
C SER A 80 -10.11 16.62 17.79
N PHE A 81 -10.95 17.57 17.40
CA PHE A 81 -11.83 17.44 16.25
C PHE A 81 -11.02 17.47 14.94
N LEU A 82 -10.04 18.38 14.85
CA LEU A 82 -9.11 18.45 13.73
C LEU A 82 -8.32 17.15 13.54
N MET A 83 -7.80 16.54 14.61
CA MET A 83 -7.07 15.26 14.52
C MET A 83 -8.00 14.11 14.11
N THR A 84 -9.23 14.10 14.62
CA THR A 84 -10.23 13.11 14.22
C THR A 84 -10.53 13.22 12.72
N LEU A 85 -10.70 14.44 12.21
CA LEU A 85 -10.99 14.69 10.81
C LEU A 85 -9.80 14.34 9.91
N PHE A 86 -8.57 14.59 10.37
CA PHE A 86 -7.34 14.16 9.70
C PHE A 86 -7.27 12.63 9.55
N TRP A 87 -7.45 11.88 10.64
CA TRP A 87 -7.45 10.40 10.60
C TRP A 87 -8.58 9.84 9.74
N LEU A 88 -9.77 10.42 9.84
CA LEU A 88 -10.90 10.03 9.01
C LEU A 88 -10.58 10.24 7.52
N SER A 89 -9.97 11.37 7.17
CA SER A 89 -9.56 11.69 5.80
C SER A 89 -8.54 10.69 5.28
N LEU A 90 -7.54 10.30 6.08
CA LEU A 90 -6.56 9.27 5.72
C LEU A 90 -7.23 7.91 5.43
N LEU A 91 -8.09 7.45 6.34
CA LEU A 91 -8.80 6.18 6.17
C LEU A 91 -9.71 6.21 4.94
N LEU A 92 -10.36 7.35 4.68
CA LEU A 92 -11.21 7.55 3.53
C LEU A 92 -10.40 7.53 2.22
N THR A 93 -9.23 8.17 2.19
CA THR A 93 -8.30 8.09 1.04
C THR A 93 -7.89 6.65 0.75
N LEU A 94 -7.47 5.90 1.77
CA LEU A 94 -7.07 4.50 1.61
C LEU A 94 -8.23 3.65 1.12
N GLY A 95 -9.36 3.70 1.83
CA GLY A 95 -10.54 2.89 1.54
C GLY A 95 -11.10 3.15 0.14
N LEU A 96 -11.29 4.41 -0.25
CA LEU A 96 -11.86 4.74 -1.56
C LEU A 96 -10.91 4.41 -2.71
N SER A 97 -9.61 4.63 -2.53
CA SER A 97 -8.58 4.34 -3.54
C SER A 97 -8.53 2.84 -3.86
N TYR A 98 -8.47 1.98 -2.84
CA TYR A 98 -8.46 0.53 -3.02
C TYR A 98 -9.82 -0.02 -3.48
N ALA A 99 -10.94 0.55 -3.01
CA ALA A 99 -12.26 0.17 -3.51
C ALA A 99 -12.40 0.47 -5.01
N LEU A 100 -11.86 1.60 -5.47
CA LEU A 100 -11.83 1.94 -6.89
C LEU A 100 -10.97 0.95 -7.68
N GLU A 101 -9.78 0.62 -7.19
CA GLU A 101 -8.91 -0.40 -7.80
C GLU A 101 -9.63 -1.75 -7.93
N LEU A 102 -10.22 -2.26 -6.84
CA LEU A 102 -10.97 -3.53 -6.86
C LEU A 102 -12.10 -3.52 -7.88
N ARG A 103 -12.80 -2.39 -8.03
CA ARG A 103 -13.84 -2.25 -9.05
C ARG A 103 -13.27 -2.35 -10.47
N TYR A 104 -12.10 -1.76 -10.73
CA TYR A 104 -11.48 -1.83 -12.06
C TYR A 104 -10.81 -3.17 -12.34
N ILE A 105 -10.29 -3.87 -11.32
CA ILE A 105 -9.84 -5.27 -11.44
C ILE A 105 -11.01 -6.14 -11.91
N ARG A 106 -12.19 -6.00 -11.30
CA ARG A 106 -13.40 -6.73 -11.70
C ARG A 106 -13.85 -6.38 -13.11
N LYS A 107 -13.80 -5.10 -13.50
CA LYS A 107 -14.11 -4.67 -14.89
C LYS A 107 -13.13 -5.29 -15.90
N MET A 108 -11.83 -5.28 -15.60
CA MET A 108 -10.81 -5.86 -16.47
C MET A 108 -10.97 -7.39 -16.58
N HIS A 109 -11.29 -8.05 -15.46
CA HIS A 109 -11.61 -9.48 -15.45
C HIS A 109 -12.85 -9.79 -16.30
N ALA A 110 -13.92 -9.00 -16.18
CA ALA A 110 -15.12 -9.16 -17.01
C ALA A 110 -14.82 -8.98 -18.50
N LEU A 111 -14.00 -7.99 -18.87
CA LEU A 111 -13.53 -7.80 -20.25
C LEU A 111 -12.75 -9.01 -20.76
N LYS A 112 -11.84 -9.54 -19.93
CA LYS A 112 -11.04 -10.74 -20.23
C LYS A 112 -11.92 -11.95 -20.50
N VAL A 113 -12.94 -12.18 -19.66
CA VAL A 113 -13.90 -13.29 -19.82
C VAL A 113 -14.75 -13.10 -21.08
N ALA A 114 -15.32 -11.90 -21.28
CA ALA A 114 -16.20 -11.61 -22.42
C ALA A 114 -15.50 -11.77 -23.78
N ARG A 115 -14.18 -11.55 -23.84
CA ARG A 115 -13.37 -11.67 -25.06
C ARG A 115 -12.65 -13.02 -25.20
N GLY A 116 -12.83 -13.94 -24.25
CA GLY A 116 -12.15 -15.24 -24.26
C GLY A 116 -10.63 -15.15 -24.10
N TRP A 117 -10.10 -14.09 -23.48
CA TRP A 117 -8.66 -13.88 -23.28
C TRP A 117 -8.11 -14.65 -22.07
N GLN A 118 -8.72 -15.78 -21.75
CA GLN A 118 -8.29 -16.64 -20.67
C GLN A 118 -7.05 -17.41 -21.14
N LEU A 119 -6.00 -17.40 -20.33
CA LEU A 119 -4.83 -18.20 -20.62
C LEU A 119 -5.17 -19.68 -20.35
N PRO A 120 -4.80 -20.60 -21.25
CA PRO A 120 -5.01 -22.02 -21.00
C PRO A 120 -4.23 -22.43 -19.74
N VAL A 121 -4.93 -22.98 -18.76
CA VAL A 121 -4.35 -23.50 -17.51
C VAL A 121 -3.76 -24.88 -17.80
N ALA A 122 -2.88 -24.99 -18.80
CA ALA A 122 -2.13 -26.22 -18.99
C ALA A 122 -1.12 -26.30 -17.83
N PRO A 123 -1.25 -27.29 -16.91
CA PRO A 123 -0.31 -27.42 -15.81
C PRO A 123 1.04 -27.82 -16.41
N ILE A 124 1.98 -26.88 -16.46
CA ILE A 124 3.37 -27.19 -16.77
C ILE A 124 3.94 -27.83 -15.51
N MET A 125 4.19 -29.13 -15.56
CA MET A 125 4.85 -29.86 -14.48
C MET A 125 6.31 -29.40 -14.41
N VAL A 126 6.61 -28.48 -13.51
CA VAL A 126 7.98 -28.01 -13.25
C VAL A 126 8.60 -28.92 -12.20
N ASP A 127 9.72 -29.56 -12.52
CA ASP A 127 10.48 -30.36 -11.56
C ASP A 127 11.10 -29.41 -10.51
N THR A 128 10.51 -29.38 -9.31
CA THR A 128 10.86 -28.45 -8.23
C THR A 128 12.11 -28.85 -7.45
N LYS A 129 12.78 -29.96 -7.79
CA LYS A 129 13.98 -30.45 -7.10
C LYS A 129 15.11 -29.41 -7.03
N LEU A 130 15.26 -28.56 -8.05
CA LEU A 130 16.28 -27.50 -8.07
C LEU A 130 15.94 -26.31 -7.13
N VAL A 131 14.65 -26.06 -6.86
CA VAL A 131 14.20 -24.95 -6.00
C VAL A 131 14.38 -25.29 -4.52
N GLN A 132 14.19 -26.56 -4.13
CA GLN A 132 14.41 -27.02 -2.75
C GLN A 132 15.86 -26.81 -2.28
N ASN A 133 16.85 -26.98 -3.15
CA ASN A 133 18.25 -26.77 -2.80
C ASN A 133 18.60 -25.28 -2.61
N LYS A 134 17.92 -24.36 -3.31
CA LYS A 134 18.14 -22.91 -3.17
C LYS A 134 17.51 -22.34 -1.89
N ASN A 135 16.39 -22.92 -1.44
CA ASN A 135 15.65 -22.49 -0.26
C ASN A 135 16.28 -22.95 1.08
N ARG A 136 17.40 -23.68 1.04
CA ARG A 136 18.20 -24.02 2.24
C ARG A 136 19.03 -22.85 2.77
N LYS A 137 19.06 -21.70 2.09
CA LYS A 137 19.72 -20.47 2.57
C LYS A 137 18.82 -19.65 3.51
N LEU A 138 18.05 -20.32 4.36
CA LEU A 138 17.43 -19.63 5.50
C LEU A 138 18.56 -19.24 6.45
N VAL A 139 18.66 -17.95 6.71
CA VAL A 139 19.68 -17.41 7.62
C VAL A 139 19.47 -18.07 8.98
N SER A 140 20.55 -18.57 9.59
CA SER A 140 20.45 -19.23 10.90
C SER A 140 19.82 -18.28 11.92
N PHE A 141 19.05 -18.81 12.87
CA PHE A 141 18.47 -18.05 13.99
C PHE A 141 19.52 -17.23 14.77
N ILE A 142 20.79 -17.63 14.69
CA ILE A 142 21.95 -16.92 15.25
C ILE A 142 22.08 -15.48 14.71
N TRP A 143 21.61 -15.20 13.49
CA TRP A 143 21.62 -13.85 12.92
C TRP A 143 20.66 -12.87 13.63
N LEU A 144 19.73 -13.36 14.46
CA LEU A 144 18.86 -12.52 15.30
C LEU A 144 19.52 -12.13 16.64
N LEU A 145 20.66 -12.72 16.99
CA LEU A 145 21.35 -12.41 18.26
C LEU A 145 21.86 -10.96 18.34
N PRO A 146 22.47 -10.37 17.29
CA PRO A 146 22.95 -8.98 17.38
C PRO A 146 21.82 -7.99 17.63
N SER A 147 20.67 -8.15 16.97
CA SER A 147 19.52 -7.27 17.20
C SER A 147 18.94 -7.45 18.60
N LEU A 148 18.85 -8.69 19.09
CA LEU A 148 18.37 -9.00 20.44
C LEU A 148 19.28 -8.43 21.54
N VAL A 149 20.61 -8.49 21.36
CA VAL A 149 21.56 -7.92 22.33
C VAL A 149 21.43 -6.40 22.38
N LEU A 150 21.28 -5.73 21.22
CA LEU A 150 21.11 -4.29 21.16
C LEU A 150 19.78 -3.83 21.77
N THR A 151 18.67 -4.54 21.51
CA THR A 151 17.37 -4.20 22.09
C THR A 151 17.37 -4.39 23.60
N LEU A 152 17.91 -5.49 24.11
CA LEU A 152 18.02 -5.71 25.55
C LEU A 152 18.93 -4.67 26.23
N GLY A 153 20.05 -4.31 25.59
CA GLY A 153 20.93 -3.26 26.08
C GLY A 153 20.26 -1.89 26.17
N TYR A 154 19.48 -1.53 25.13
CA TYR A 154 18.70 -0.29 25.12
C TYR A 154 17.61 -0.29 26.20
N LEU A 155 16.85 -1.39 26.34
CA LEU A 155 15.81 -1.50 27.37
C LEU A 155 16.39 -1.42 28.78
N TRP A 156 17.56 -2.03 29.01
CA TRP A 156 18.25 -1.95 30.29
C TRP A 156 18.74 -0.53 30.61
N TRP A 157 19.27 0.19 29.61
CA TRP A 157 19.67 1.58 29.77
C TRP A 157 18.47 2.48 30.09
N LEU A 158 17.36 2.28 29.37
CA LEU A 158 16.15 3.07 29.51
C LEU A 158 15.44 2.84 30.85
N ALA A 159 15.43 1.60 31.35
CA ALA A 159 14.93 1.26 32.68
C ALA A 159 15.66 1.99 33.82
N ARG A 160 16.92 2.40 33.59
CA ARG A 160 17.75 3.09 34.59
C ARG A 160 17.70 4.61 34.51
N HIS A 161 17.46 5.18 33.33
CA HIS A 161 17.56 6.62 33.11
C HIS A 161 16.19 7.30 32.95
N ASP A 162 15.21 6.63 32.34
CA ASP A 162 13.90 7.21 32.02
C ASP A 162 12.75 6.20 32.28
N PRO A 163 12.37 5.97 33.55
CA PRO A 163 11.35 4.97 33.90
C PRO A 163 9.96 5.30 33.35
N ASP A 164 9.62 6.58 33.17
CA ASP A 164 8.31 7.03 32.68
C ASP A 164 8.06 6.62 31.21
N SER A 165 9.12 6.50 30.42
CA SER A 165 9.06 6.11 29.00
C SER A 165 9.27 4.62 28.77
N PHE A 166 9.52 3.83 29.83
CA PHE A 166 9.88 2.41 29.73
C PHE A 166 8.75 1.55 29.18
N ALA A 167 7.53 1.70 29.69
CA ALA A 167 6.38 0.91 29.26
C ALA A 167 6.04 1.08 27.76
N PRO A 168 5.90 2.30 27.20
CA PRO A 168 5.58 2.46 25.78
C PRO A 168 6.73 2.04 24.86
N LEU A 169 7.99 2.31 25.22
CA LEU A 169 9.14 2.00 24.37
C LEU A 169 9.51 0.50 24.40
N SER A 170 9.27 -0.20 25.50
CA SER A 170 9.44 -1.66 25.57
C SER A 170 8.43 -2.40 24.68
N LEU A 171 7.17 -1.97 24.67
CA LEU A 171 6.15 -2.51 23.76
C LEU A 171 6.49 -2.26 22.29
N ALA A 172 6.98 -1.05 21.95
CA ALA A 172 7.45 -0.74 20.60
C ALA A 172 8.65 -1.60 20.19
N ALA A 173 9.63 -1.82 21.07
CA ALA A 173 10.80 -2.65 20.78
C ALA A 173 10.44 -4.14 20.59
N ILE A 174 9.54 -4.68 21.42
CA ILE A 174 9.08 -6.08 21.33
C ILE A 174 8.28 -6.30 20.03
N SER A 175 7.37 -5.37 19.70
CA SER A 175 6.62 -5.46 18.44
C SER A 175 7.53 -5.41 17.21
N LEU A 176 8.51 -4.50 17.17
CA LEU A 176 9.48 -4.44 16.09
C LEU A 176 10.28 -5.74 15.94
N TRP A 177 10.61 -6.42 17.04
CA TRP A 177 11.33 -7.69 17.01
C TRP A 177 10.46 -8.89 16.58
N LEU A 178 9.16 -8.88 16.90
CA LEU A 178 8.22 -9.92 16.47
C LEU A 178 7.85 -9.82 14.98
N PHE A 179 7.97 -8.64 14.38
CA PHE A 179 7.62 -8.38 12.98
C PHE A 179 8.85 -8.24 12.06
N SER A 180 10.07 -8.40 12.57
CA SER A 180 11.34 -8.42 11.82
C SER A 180 11.80 -9.84 11.49
#